data_AF-A0A3M7NAH5-F1
#
_entry.id   AF-A0A3M7NAH5-F1
#
_cell.length_a   1.000
_cell.length_b   1.000
_cell.length_c   1.000
_cell.angle_alpha   90.00
_cell.angle_beta   90.00
_cell.angle_gamma   90.00
#
_symmetry.space_group_name_H-M   'P 1'
#
loop_
_entity.id
_entity.type
_entity.pdbx_description
1 polymer ?
#
loop_
_entity_poly.entity_id
_entity_poly.type
_entity_poly.pdbx_seq_one_letter_code
_entity_poly.pdbx_strand_id
1 'polypeptide(L)'
;MLVSLTVGKVDAGVAVLLTQDKRLIEFPSILLPPSITSGSIVDITVSQNHAAEQKAAAVFDRLQSEIVDRYGLNSPATPELRLRNATQTSIVLEWDPIDLQTSTLRSLSLYRNGQKAGNIPRPFDMHSTKISGLQLETEYSFYLVLRTSGGTYTSNVLRVKTQSMTDLTGITVTPGVLPPPLRESLEAAVERIGARIADSIRIDTTHFVCTEGRGRDWERANEMNIPVVRPEWIEGCEREGKLIGVRGYYLDANPKHRKIGSNPKLEKP
;
A
#
# COMPACT_ATOMS: atom_id res chain seq x y z
N MET A 1 15.83 -59.32 16.58
CA MET A 1 15.16 -60.30 17.45
C MET A 1 14.26 -61.15 16.58
N LEU A 2 14.46 -62.47 16.57
CA LEU A 2 13.59 -63.42 15.87
C LEU A 2 12.64 -64.01 16.91
N VAL A 3 11.33 -64.01 16.64
CA VAL A 3 10.31 -64.63 17.50
C VAL A 3 9.40 -65.48 16.64
N SER A 4 9.28 -66.76 16.99
CA SER A 4 8.34 -67.69 16.36
C SER A 4 7.01 -67.66 17.11
N LEU A 5 5.91 -67.43 16.38
CA LEU A 5 4.57 -67.26 16.93
C LEU A 5 3.60 -68.24 16.27
N THR A 6 2.66 -68.78 17.04
CA THR A 6 1.59 -69.63 16.52
C THR A 6 0.36 -68.79 16.20
N VAL A 7 -0.18 -68.96 15.01
CA VAL A 7 -1.42 -68.30 14.58
C VAL A 7 -2.60 -69.00 15.24
N GLY A 8 -3.26 -68.34 16.18
CA GLY A 8 -4.44 -68.86 16.87
C GLY A 8 -5.68 -68.73 16.02
N LYS A 9 -6.20 -67.51 15.85
CA LYS A 9 -7.40 -67.20 15.06
C LYS A 9 -7.05 -66.20 13.97
N VAL A 10 -7.64 -66.36 12.79
CA VAL A 10 -7.49 -65.39 11.68
C VAL A 10 -8.89 -64.92 11.28
N ASP A 11 -9.14 -63.63 11.45
CA ASP A 11 -10.34 -62.95 10.96
C ASP A 11 -9.97 -61.98 9.83
N ALA A 12 -10.97 -61.43 9.13
CA ALA A 12 -10.78 -60.60 7.93
C ALA A 12 -9.98 -59.29 8.15
N GLY A 13 -9.75 -58.87 9.41
CA GLY A 13 -8.95 -57.67 9.72
C GLY A 13 -7.84 -57.88 10.74
N VAL A 14 -7.98 -58.85 11.64
CA VAL A 14 -7.02 -59.10 12.73
C VAL A 14 -6.78 -60.60 12.85
N ALA A 15 -5.54 -60.96 13.10
CA ALA A 15 -5.11 -62.29 13.48
C ALA A 15 -4.59 -62.26 14.93
N VAL A 16 -4.83 -63.37 15.63
CA VAL A 16 -4.34 -63.59 17.00
C VAL A 16 -3.08 -64.44 16.91
N LEU A 17 -1.94 -63.89 17.32
CA LEU A 17 -0.66 -64.60 17.40
C LEU A 17 -0.35 -64.94 18.85
N LEU A 18 0.09 -66.17 19.09
CA LEU A 18 0.38 -66.72 20.41
C LEU A 18 1.89 -66.99 20.53
N THR A 19 2.50 -66.47 21.59
CA THR A 19 3.89 -66.78 21.94
C THR A 19 3.98 -68.09 22.74
N GLN A 20 5.19 -68.66 22.85
CA GLN A 20 5.44 -69.84 23.69
C GLN A 20 5.16 -69.59 25.18
N ASP A 21 5.34 -68.36 25.66
CA ASP A 21 5.02 -67.94 27.03
C ASP A 21 3.56 -67.50 27.20
N LYS A 22 2.66 -67.93 26.29
CA LYS A 22 1.20 -67.73 26.35
C LYS A 22 0.77 -66.26 26.31
N ARG A 23 1.57 -65.38 25.71
CA ARG A 23 1.13 -64.02 25.40
C ARG A 23 0.32 -64.02 24.12
N LEU A 24 -0.66 -63.12 24.09
CA LEU A 24 -1.53 -62.88 22.95
C LEU A 24 -1.12 -61.57 22.30
N ILE A 25 -0.90 -61.59 20.99
CA ILE A 25 -0.62 -60.41 20.16
C ILE A 25 -1.71 -60.31 19.10
N GLU A 26 -2.44 -59.21 19.09
CA GLU A 26 -3.32 -58.85 17.99
C GLU A 26 -2.47 -58.26 16.87
N PHE A 27 -2.56 -58.86 15.68
CA PHE A 27 -1.73 -58.49 14.53
C PHE A 27 -2.61 -58.27 13.31
N PRO A 28 -2.48 -57.15 12.56
CA PRO A 28 -3.28 -56.92 11.37
C PRO A 28 -3.08 -58.06 10.36
N SER A 29 -4.17 -58.71 9.95
CA SER A 29 -4.08 -59.90 9.09
C SER A 29 -3.50 -59.59 7.71
N ILE A 30 -3.63 -58.34 7.23
CA ILE A 30 -3.04 -57.86 5.96
C ILE A 30 -1.50 -57.87 5.94
N LEU A 31 -0.85 -57.83 7.10
CA LEU A 31 0.61 -57.84 7.20
C LEU A 31 1.18 -59.28 7.29
N LEU A 32 0.32 -60.30 7.35
CA LEU A 32 0.73 -61.70 7.31
C LEU A 32 0.75 -62.24 5.87
N PRO A 33 1.54 -63.30 5.61
CA PRO A 33 1.51 -63.97 4.30
C PRO A 33 0.09 -64.46 3.95
N PRO A 34 -0.33 -64.37 2.68
CA PRO A 34 -1.69 -64.72 2.27
C PRO A 34 -2.03 -66.21 2.44
N SER A 35 -1.04 -67.08 2.59
CA SER A 35 -1.20 -68.52 2.80
C SER A 35 -1.37 -68.93 4.27
N ILE A 36 -1.47 -67.98 5.19
CA ILE A 36 -1.52 -68.26 6.62
C ILE A 36 -2.90 -68.79 7.07
N THR A 37 -2.92 -69.82 7.90
CA THR A 37 -4.13 -70.40 8.51
C THR A 37 -3.97 -70.59 10.02
N SER A 38 -5.07 -70.83 10.73
CA SER A 38 -5.02 -71.22 12.14
C SER A 38 -4.13 -72.46 12.36
N GLY A 39 -3.25 -72.39 13.36
CA GLY A 39 -2.24 -73.40 13.66
C GLY A 39 -0.90 -73.19 12.95
N SER A 40 -0.81 -72.28 11.97
CA SER A 40 0.46 -71.98 11.28
C SER A 40 1.48 -71.35 12.25
N ILE A 41 2.77 -71.57 12.01
CA ILE A 41 3.86 -70.90 12.75
C ILE A 41 4.46 -69.83 11.84
N VAL A 42 4.60 -68.60 12.36
CA VAL A 42 5.20 -67.46 11.66
C VAL A 42 6.43 -67.00 12.42
N ASP A 43 7.51 -66.82 11.69
CA ASP A 43 8.72 -66.19 12.20
C ASP A 43 8.66 -64.69 11.95
N ILE A 44 8.59 -63.90 13.02
CA ILE A 44 8.66 -62.45 12.97
C ILE A 44 10.07 -62.01 13.35
N THR A 45 10.76 -61.40 12.39
CA THR A 45 12.03 -60.73 12.63
C THR A 45 11.80 -59.26 12.89
N VAL A 46 12.07 -58.81 14.11
CA VAL A 46 12.00 -57.40 14.50
C VAL A 46 13.41 -56.86 14.67
N SER A 47 13.73 -55.82 13.92
CA SER A 47 15.00 -55.08 14.02
C SER A 47 14.73 -53.58 13.91
N GLN A 48 15.47 -52.80 14.68
CA GLN A 48 15.43 -51.35 14.56
C GLN A 48 16.05 -50.91 13.23
N ASN A 49 15.34 -50.07 12.48
CA ASN A 49 15.79 -49.58 11.18
C ASN A 49 16.34 -48.16 11.32
N HIS A 50 17.59 -48.05 11.78
CA HIS A 50 18.25 -46.78 12.00
C HIS A 50 18.38 -45.92 10.73
N ALA A 51 18.51 -46.54 9.55
CA ALA A 51 18.56 -45.80 8.29
C ALA A 51 17.22 -45.13 7.96
N ALA A 52 16.10 -45.81 8.19
CA ALA A 52 14.78 -45.23 8.02
C ALA A 52 14.49 -44.14 9.07
N GLU A 53 14.93 -44.32 10.32
CA GLU A 53 14.84 -43.30 11.37
C GLU A 53 15.58 -42.02 10.99
N GLN A 54 16.84 -42.13 10.56
CA GLN A 54 17.63 -40.99 10.10
C GLN A 54 16.99 -40.27 8.92
N LYS A 55 16.44 -41.03 7.96
CA LYS A 55 15.72 -40.45 6.82
C LYS A 55 14.45 -39.71 7.26
N ALA A 56 13.67 -40.27 8.19
CA ALA A 56 12.47 -39.64 8.70
C ALA A 56 12.79 -38.36 9.49
N ALA A 57 13.84 -38.38 10.32
CA ALA A 57 14.33 -37.20 11.05
C ALA A 57 14.77 -36.09 10.07
N ALA A 58 15.55 -36.43 9.05
CA ALA A 58 15.99 -35.46 8.04
C ALA A 58 14.81 -34.84 7.25
N VAL A 59 13.77 -35.62 6.94
CA VAL A 59 12.54 -35.12 6.30
C VAL A 59 11.79 -34.16 7.24
N PHE A 60 11.67 -34.53 8.52
CA PHE A 60 11.04 -33.68 9.52
C PHE A 60 11.77 -32.36 9.68
N ASP A 61 13.09 -32.39 9.88
CA ASP A 61 13.91 -31.20 10.07
C ASP A 61 13.85 -30.28 8.85
N ARG A 62 13.92 -30.86 7.64
CA ARG A 62 13.76 -30.10 6.41
C ARG A 62 12.41 -29.38 6.34
N LEU A 63 11.32 -30.07 6.68
CA LEU A 63 9.99 -29.46 6.69
C LEU A 63 9.90 -28.32 7.71
N GLN A 64 10.48 -28.50 8.90
CA GLN A 64 10.53 -27.43 9.91
C GLN A 64 11.29 -26.21 9.39
N SER A 65 12.44 -26.40 8.76
CA SER A 65 13.21 -25.31 8.15
C SER A 65 12.41 -24.61 7.04
N GLU A 66 11.75 -25.36 6.15
CA GLU A 66 10.93 -24.77 5.08
C GLU A 66 9.76 -23.94 5.63
N ILE A 67 9.14 -24.35 6.75
CA ILE A 67 8.09 -23.59 7.43
C ILE A 67 8.66 -22.30 8.02
N VAL A 68 9.78 -22.37 8.74
CA VAL A 68 10.43 -21.20 9.34
C VAL A 68 10.87 -20.22 8.27
N ASP A 69 11.50 -20.70 7.21
CA ASP A 69 11.99 -19.87 6.10
C ASP A 69 10.85 -19.11 5.41
N ARG A 70 9.70 -19.78 5.23
CA ARG A 70 8.56 -19.18 4.53
C ARG A 70 7.76 -18.22 5.41
N TYR A 71 7.54 -18.54 6.69
CA TYR A 71 6.58 -17.81 7.52
C TYR A 71 7.20 -17.09 8.73
N GLY A 72 8.41 -17.45 9.13
CA GLY A 72 9.03 -16.98 10.37
C GLY A 72 10.13 -15.94 10.20
N LEU A 73 10.74 -15.81 9.02
CA LEU A 73 11.88 -14.91 8.82
C LEU A 73 11.47 -13.46 8.54
N ASN A 74 10.47 -13.25 7.69
CA ASN A 74 10.10 -11.92 7.21
C ASN A 74 8.78 -11.46 7.82
N SER A 75 8.78 -10.24 8.35
CA SER A 75 7.57 -9.56 8.81
C SER A 75 7.10 -8.53 7.79
N PRO A 76 5.78 -8.22 7.73
CA PRO A 76 5.25 -7.15 6.90
C PRO A 76 6.00 -5.83 7.14
N ALA A 77 6.37 -5.14 6.06
CA ALA A 77 6.99 -3.83 6.13
C ALA A 77 5.91 -2.75 6.18
N THR A 78 6.10 -1.75 7.05
CA THR A 78 5.23 -0.57 7.05
C THR A 78 5.61 0.35 5.91
N PRO A 79 4.64 0.83 5.11
CA PRO A 79 4.93 1.78 4.05
C PRO A 79 5.41 3.11 4.66
N GLU A 80 6.48 3.67 4.10
CA GLU A 80 7.01 4.96 4.54
C GLU A 80 6.10 6.09 4.06
N LEU A 81 5.62 6.93 4.98
CA LEU A 81 4.74 8.06 4.70
C LEU A 81 5.57 9.32 4.43
N ARG A 82 5.31 9.97 3.29
CA ARG A 82 6.03 11.16 2.83
C ARG A 82 5.07 12.29 2.45
N LEU A 83 5.57 13.52 2.56
CA LEU A 83 4.86 14.72 2.10
C LEU A 83 5.10 14.89 0.61
N ARG A 84 4.01 14.88 -0.17
CA ARG A 84 4.08 15.19 -1.60
C ARG A 84 3.92 16.68 -1.87
N ASN A 85 2.89 17.28 -1.27
CA ASN A 85 2.60 18.70 -1.39
C ASN A 85 1.85 19.23 -0.16
N ALA A 86 2.06 20.50 0.19
CA ALA A 86 1.30 21.21 1.22
C ALA A 86 0.85 22.55 0.65
N THR A 87 -0.41 22.91 0.89
CA THR A 87 -0.96 24.23 0.59
C THR A 87 -1.44 24.90 1.87
N GLN A 88 -2.13 26.02 1.74
CA GLN A 88 -2.72 26.78 2.84
C GLN A 88 -3.77 25.98 3.62
N THR A 89 -4.52 25.12 2.92
CA THR A 89 -5.71 24.44 3.48
C THR A 89 -5.78 22.96 3.12
N SER A 90 -4.75 22.42 2.45
CA SER A 90 -4.70 21.00 2.11
C SER A 90 -3.29 20.44 2.13
N ILE A 91 -3.18 19.14 2.38
CA ILE A 91 -1.92 18.39 2.33
C ILE A 91 -2.14 17.16 1.47
N VAL A 92 -1.18 16.84 0.62
CA VAL A 92 -1.13 15.61 -0.18
C VAL A 92 -0.02 14.74 0.37
N LEU A 93 -0.40 13.55 0.79
CA LEU A 93 0.48 12.52 1.34
C LEU A 93 0.68 11.42 0.31
N GLU A 94 1.85 10.81 0.32
CA GLU A 94 2.14 9.60 -0.47
C GLU A 94 2.96 8.60 0.34
N TRP A 95 2.93 7.33 -0.07
CA TRP A 95 3.65 6.26 0.63
C TRP A 95 4.09 5.15 -0.31
N ASP A 96 5.07 4.38 0.14
CA ASP A 96 5.58 3.22 -0.62
C ASP A 96 4.52 2.10 -0.78
N PRO A 97 4.67 1.24 -1.80
CA PRO A 97 3.87 0.03 -1.90
C PRO A 97 3.92 -0.82 -0.63
N ILE A 98 2.78 -1.44 -0.30
CA ILE A 98 2.66 -2.26 0.90
C ILE A 98 3.28 -3.63 0.62
N ASP A 99 4.19 -4.05 1.47
CA ASP A 99 4.73 -5.40 1.48
C ASP A 99 4.20 -6.18 2.69
N LEU A 100 3.41 -7.21 2.41
CA LEU A 100 2.75 -8.03 3.43
C LEU A 100 3.47 -9.34 3.70
N GLN A 101 4.49 -9.67 2.91
CA GLN A 101 5.14 -10.98 2.95
C GLN A 101 4.09 -12.11 2.86
N THR A 102 3.97 -12.94 3.89
CA THR A 102 2.97 -14.04 3.96
C THR A 102 1.66 -13.66 4.64
N SER A 103 1.55 -12.44 5.17
CA SER A 103 0.35 -11.96 5.85
C SER A 103 -0.71 -11.48 4.87
N THR A 104 -1.96 -11.46 5.29
CA THR A 104 -3.06 -10.86 4.53
C THR A 104 -3.41 -9.47 5.06
N LEU A 105 -3.74 -8.55 4.16
CA LEU A 105 -4.16 -7.19 4.52
C LEU A 105 -5.56 -7.24 5.14
N ARG A 106 -5.72 -6.62 6.31
CA ARG A 106 -7.03 -6.34 6.90
C ARG A 106 -7.47 -4.91 6.64
N SER A 107 -6.60 -3.94 6.87
CA SER A 107 -6.88 -2.53 6.57
C SER A 107 -5.61 -1.69 6.57
N LEU A 108 -5.55 -0.67 5.72
CA LEU A 108 -4.65 0.47 5.87
C LEU A 108 -5.45 1.70 6.29
N SER A 109 -5.09 2.32 7.41
CA SER A 109 -5.76 3.50 7.95
C SER A 109 -4.82 4.68 8.05
N LEU A 110 -5.29 5.87 7.68
CA LEU A 110 -4.59 7.13 7.95
C LEU A 110 -5.04 7.71 9.28
N TYR A 111 -4.09 8.15 10.08
CA TYR A 111 -4.32 8.89 11.32
C TYR A 111 -3.83 10.33 11.16
N ARG A 112 -4.56 11.26 11.77
CA ARG A 112 -4.25 12.69 11.84
C ARG A 112 -4.38 13.14 13.28
N ASN A 113 -3.32 13.71 13.86
CA ASN A 113 -3.30 14.20 15.25
C ASN A 113 -3.78 13.15 16.27
N GLY A 114 -3.36 11.89 16.08
CA GLY A 114 -3.74 10.77 16.95
C GLY A 114 -5.16 10.23 16.71
N GLN A 115 -5.98 10.87 15.87
CA GLN A 115 -7.33 10.42 15.53
C GLN A 115 -7.35 9.74 14.16
N LYS A 116 -8.17 8.70 14.01
CA LYS A 116 -8.33 8.01 12.73
C LYS A 116 -9.05 8.92 11.74
N ALA A 117 -8.37 9.29 10.65
CA ALA A 117 -8.94 10.11 9.59
C ALA A 117 -9.79 9.28 8.61
N GLY A 118 -9.39 8.03 8.34
CA GLY A 118 -10.13 7.14 7.44
C GLY A 118 -9.35 5.88 7.06
N ASN A 119 -10.02 5.00 6.31
CA ASN A 119 -9.36 3.85 5.66
C ASN A 119 -8.95 4.23 4.24
N ILE A 120 -7.81 3.71 3.79
CA ILE A 120 -7.43 3.77 2.38
C ILE A 120 -8.26 2.72 1.61
N PRO A 121 -9.02 3.10 0.57
CA PRO A 121 -10.00 2.22 -0.05
C PRO A 121 -9.37 1.13 -0.92
N ARG A 122 -8.27 1.44 -1.64
CA ARG A 122 -7.54 0.48 -2.49
C ARG A 122 -6.04 0.52 -2.17
N PRO A 123 -5.61 -0.06 -1.04
CA PRO A 123 -4.26 0.16 -0.52
C PRO A 123 -3.11 -0.36 -1.39
N PHE A 124 -3.38 -1.29 -2.31
CA PHE A 124 -2.40 -1.81 -3.27
C PHE A 124 -2.27 -0.95 -4.55
N ASP A 125 -3.30 -0.17 -4.89
CA ASP A 125 -3.33 0.66 -6.09
C ASP A 125 -3.11 2.14 -5.78
N MET A 126 -3.57 2.56 -4.60
CA MET A 126 -3.61 3.95 -4.15
C MET A 126 -2.48 4.19 -3.15
N HIS A 127 -1.47 4.90 -3.62
CA HIS A 127 -0.26 5.26 -2.88
C HIS A 127 -0.22 6.73 -2.46
N SER A 128 -1.34 7.44 -2.58
CA SER A 128 -1.43 8.85 -2.18
C SER A 128 -2.84 9.23 -1.78
N THR A 129 -2.98 10.27 -0.97
CA THR A 129 -4.28 10.84 -0.59
C THR A 129 -4.18 12.34 -0.32
N LYS A 130 -5.27 13.06 -0.54
CA LYS A 130 -5.39 14.50 -0.28
C LYS A 130 -6.28 14.73 0.93
N ILE A 131 -5.78 15.49 1.90
CA ILE A 131 -6.49 15.95 3.08
C ILE A 131 -6.80 17.43 2.92
N SER A 132 -8.08 17.76 2.78
CA SER A 132 -8.57 19.13 2.61
C SER A 132 -9.19 19.68 3.90
N GLY A 133 -9.49 20.98 3.92
CA GLY A 133 -10.18 21.62 5.05
C GLY A 133 -9.28 21.80 6.28
N LEU A 134 -7.98 21.95 6.06
CA LEU A 134 -7.00 22.25 7.09
C LEU A 134 -6.96 23.76 7.38
N GLN A 135 -6.55 24.11 8.59
CA GLN A 135 -6.36 25.50 9.01
C GLN A 135 -5.05 26.06 8.46
N LEU A 136 -5.00 27.37 8.25
CA LEU A 136 -3.81 28.08 7.79
C LEU A 136 -2.69 27.99 8.84
N GLU A 137 -1.44 27.87 8.40
CA GLU A 137 -0.25 27.88 9.26
C GLU A 137 -0.33 26.98 10.50
N THR A 138 -0.97 25.84 10.37
CA THR A 138 -1.24 24.91 11.47
C THR A 138 -0.45 23.62 11.27
N GLU A 139 0.20 23.16 12.33
CA GLU A 139 0.92 21.89 12.33
C GLU A 139 -0.03 20.70 12.51
N TYR A 140 0.16 19.68 11.68
CA TYR A 140 -0.54 18.41 11.74
C TYR A 140 0.48 17.27 11.78
N SER A 141 0.13 16.19 12.47
CA SER A 141 0.86 14.93 12.44
C SER A 141 0.05 13.86 11.73
N PHE A 142 0.71 13.10 10.86
CA PHE A 142 0.12 12.02 10.08
C PHE A 142 0.94 10.74 10.24
N TYR A 143 0.27 9.60 10.25
CA TYR A 143 0.90 8.29 10.17
C TYR A 143 -0.11 7.27 9.65
N LEU A 144 0.40 6.19 9.08
CA LEU A 144 -0.38 5.05 8.60
C LEU A 144 -0.35 3.94 9.65
N VAL A 145 -1.49 3.26 9.79
CA VAL A 145 -1.62 2.04 10.58
C VAL A 145 -2.01 0.90 9.64
N LEU A 146 -1.09 -0.03 9.45
CA LEU A 146 -1.22 -1.23 8.65
C LEU A 146 -1.66 -2.39 9.55
N ARG A 147 -2.90 -2.88 9.36
CA ARG A 147 -3.41 -4.05 10.06
C ARG A 147 -3.39 -5.25 9.12
N THR A 148 -2.76 -6.33 9.57
CA THR A 148 -2.59 -7.58 8.82
C THR A 148 -3.05 -8.77 9.66
N SER A 149 -3.07 -9.98 9.08
CA SER A 149 -3.24 -11.22 9.84
C SER A 149 -2.12 -11.48 10.86
N GLY A 150 -0.90 -11.01 10.58
CA GLY A 150 0.27 -11.21 11.43
C GLY A 150 0.52 -10.09 12.45
N GLY A 151 -0.31 -9.05 12.51
CA GLY A 151 -0.15 -7.96 13.48
C GLY A 151 -0.58 -6.59 12.97
N THR A 152 -0.37 -5.58 13.83
CA THR A 152 -0.59 -4.17 13.50
C THR A 152 0.73 -3.43 13.54
N TYR A 153 1.02 -2.70 12.46
CA TYR A 153 2.26 -1.98 12.27
C TYR A 153 1.97 -0.51 11.97
N THR A 154 2.83 0.39 12.44
CA THR A 154 2.65 1.84 12.29
C THR A 154 3.83 2.43 11.53
N SER A 155 3.57 3.28 10.55
CA SER A 155 4.62 3.96 9.78
C SER A 155 5.36 5.01 10.63
N ASN A 156 6.35 5.66 10.02
CA ASN A 156 6.89 6.91 10.52
C ASN A 156 5.78 7.97 10.74
N VAL A 157 5.98 8.82 11.74
CA VAL A 157 5.10 9.96 12.01
C VAL A 157 5.63 11.17 11.25
N LEU A 158 4.83 11.65 10.29
CA LEU A 158 5.13 12.81 9.47
C LEU A 158 4.46 14.06 10.07
N ARG A 159 5.25 15.05 10.49
CA ARG A 159 4.75 16.34 10.96
C ARG A 159 4.87 17.37 9.85
N VAL A 160 3.78 18.06 9.54
CA VAL A 160 3.70 19.02 8.44
C VAL A 160 2.89 20.23 8.88
N LYS A 161 3.40 21.42 8.59
CA LYS A 161 2.68 22.69 8.76
C LYS A 161 2.06 23.11 7.43
N THR A 162 0.79 23.52 7.43
CA THR A 162 0.17 24.14 6.26
C THR A 162 0.81 25.50 5.96
N GLN A 163 0.71 25.93 4.70
CA GLN A 163 1.38 27.14 4.23
C GLN A 163 0.66 28.43 4.68
N SER A 164 1.40 29.53 4.69
CA SER A 164 0.82 30.87 4.87
C SER A 164 0.19 31.36 3.56
N MET A 165 -0.55 32.47 3.63
CA MET A 165 -1.14 33.07 2.43
C MET A 165 -0.08 33.63 1.46
N THR A 166 1.13 33.96 1.95
CA THR A 166 2.23 34.51 1.15
C THR A 166 3.18 33.44 0.61
N ASP A 167 3.12 32.22 1.14
CA ASP A 167 3.86 31.08 0.60
C ASP A 167 3.09 30.47 -0.57
N LEU A 168 3.62 30.66 -1.78
CA LEU A 168 3.03 30.21 -3.04
C LEU A 168 3.62 28.89 -3.54
N THR A 169 4.59 28.32 -2.82
CA THR A 169 5.36 27.16 -3.29
C THR A 169 4.54 25.88 -3.39
N GLY A 170 3.41 25.81 -2.68
CA GLY A 170 2.46 24.70 -2.74
C GLY A 170 1.55 24.73 -3.98
N ILE A 171 1.56 25.81 -4.76
CA ILE A 171 0.79 25.91 -5.99
C ILE A 171 1.41 24.98 -7.04
N THR A 172 0.60 24.02 -7.50
CA THR A 172 0.93 23.18 -8.67
C THR A 172 -0.10 23.44 -9.77
N VAL A 173 0.37 23.91 -10.91
CA VAL A 173 -0.46 24.25 -12.08
C VAL A 173 -0.34 23.17 -13.15
N THR A 174 -1.46 22.79 -13.74
CA THR A 174 -1.48 22.03 -14.99
C THR A 174 -1.97 22.92 -16.13
N PRO A 175 -1.12 23.25 -17.12
CA PRO A 175 -1.54 24.02 -18.28
C PRO A 175 -2.46 23.20 -19.19
N GLY A 176 -3.58 23.80 -19.61
CA GLY A 176 -4.45 23.27 -20.64
C GLY A 176 -4.16 23.88 -22.01
N VAL A 177 -5.20 24.10 -22.81
CA VAL A 177 -5.07 24.78 -24.10
C VAL A 177 -4.71 26.26 -23.87
N LEU A 178 -3.51 26.63 -24.32
CA LEU A 178 -2.94 27.98 -24.26
C LEU A 178 -2.17 28.28 -25.55
N PRO A 179 -2.23 29.52 -26.08
CA PRO A 179 -1.30 29.97 -27.11
C PRO A 179 0.16 29.90 -26.62
N PRO A 180 1.14 29.55 -27.47
CA PRO A 180 2.54 29.39 -27.04
C PRO A 180 3.13 30.57 -26.26
N PRO A 181 2.91 31.85 -26.67
CA PRO A 181 3.45 32.98 -25.92
C PRO A 181 2.87 33.10 -24.50
N LEU A 182 1.61 32.71 -24.33
CA LEU A 182 0.93 32.78 -23.04
C LEU A 182 1.36 31.62 -22.13
N ARG A 183 1.68 30.46 -22.71
CA ARG A 183 2.27 29.33 -21.99
C ARG A 183 3.66 29.68 -21.46
N GLU A 184 4.51 30.29 -22.28
CA GLU A 184 5.84 30.75 -21.85
C GLU A 184 5.74 31.77 -20.70
N SER A 185 4.83 32.75 -20.82
CA SER A 185 4.57 33.74 -19.77
C SER A 185 4.09 33.09 -18.47
N LEU A 186 3.19 32.10 -18.57
CA LEU A 186 2.70 31.33 -17.42
C LEU A 186 3.83 30.56 -16.74
N GLU A 187 4.66 29.85 -17.51
CA GLU A 187 5.80 29.08 -17.00
C GLU A 187 6.78 29.98 -16.24
N ALA A 188 7.13 31.14 -16.82
CA ALA A 188 7.98 32.13 -16.16
C ALA A 188 7.36 32.69 -14.87
N ALA A 189 6.05 32.99 -14.87
CA ALA A 189 5.38 33.50 -13.68
C ALA A 189 5.28 32.45 -12.56
N VAL A 190 5.03 31.18 -12.91
CA VAL A 190 5.03 30.05 -11.97
C VAL A 190 6.41 29.87 -11.33
N GLU A 191 7.48 29.95 -12.12
CA GLU A 191 8.85 29.85 -11.63
C GLU A 191 9.19 31.00 -10.65
N ARG A 192 8.83 32.25 -10.98
CA ARG A 192 9.10 33.43 -10.13
C ARG A 192 8.45 33.35 -8.75
N ILE A 193 7.27 32.74 -8.63
CA ILE A 193 6.58 32.55 -7.35
C ILE A 193 6.99 31.27 -6.61
N GLY A 194 7.91 30.47 -7.17
CA GLY A 194 8.37 29.20 -6.59
C GLY A 194 7.33 28.08 -6.66
N ALA A 195 6.30 28.24 -7.50
CA ALA A 195 5.28 27.24 -7.75
C ALA A 195 5.78 26.18 -8.75
N ARG A 196 4.98 25.15 -9.00
CA ARG A 196 5.34 24.03 -9.89
C ARG A 196 4.38 23.92 -11.06
N ILE A 197 4.89 23.54 -12.23
CA ILE A 197 4.09 23.10 -13.36
C ILE A 197 4.12 21.56 -13.46
N ALA A 198 2.98 20.98 -13.80
CA ALA A 198 2.83 19.57 -14.11
C ALA A 198 2.16 19.41 -15.46
N ASP A 199 2.72 18.59 -16.35
CA ASP A 199 2.19 18.36 -17.69
C ASP A 199 0.84 17.63 -17.72
N SER A 200 0.49 16.98 -16.62
CA SER A 200 -0.76 16.23 -16.48
C SER A 200 -1.40 16.46 -15.12
N ILE A 201 -2.72 16.26 -15.07
CA ILE A 201 -3.46 16.37 -13.82
C ILE A 201 -3.08 15.23 -12.88
N ARG A 202 -2.68 15.61 -11.67
CA ARG A 202 -2.29 14.73 -10.57
C ARG A 202 -3.11 15.08 -9.33
N ILE A 203 -3.02 14.22 -8.31
CA ILE A 203 -3.72 14.43 -7.03
C ILE A 203 -3.29 15.73 -6.31
N ASP A 204 -2.06 16.19 -6.59
CA ASP A 204 -1.47 17.42 -6.08
C ASP A 204 -1.63 18.62 -7.02
N THR A 205 -2.29 18.48 -8.17
CA THR A 205 -2.67 19.62 -9.01
C THR A 205 -3.63 20.51 -8.22
N THR A 206 -3.26 21.79 -8.09
CA THR A 206 -4.04 22.79 -7.36
C THR A 206 -4.95 23.59 -8.27
N HIS A 207 -4.48 23.92 -9.47
CA HIS A 207 -5.18 24.77 -10.44
C HIS A 207 -4.93 24.25 -11.85
N PHE A 208 -5.97 24.27 -12.68
CA PHE A 208 -5.86 24.01 -14.11
C PHE A 208 -5.96 25.34 -14.85
N VAL A 209 -4.96 25.66 -15.68
CA VAL A 209 -4.84 26.99 -16.29
C VAL A 209 -5.02 26.89 -17.81
N CYS A 210 -6.05 27.53 -18.35
CA CYS A 210 -6.32 27.51 -19.79
C CYS A 210 -7.04 28.77 -20.29
N THR A 211 -7.05 28.96 -21.61
CA THR A 211 -7.89 29.99 -22.28
C THR A 211 -9.20 29.43 -22.83
N GLU A 212 -9.24 28.12 -23.05
CA GLU A 212 -10.38 27.37 -23.60
C GLU A 212 -10.67 26.15 -22.74
N GLY A 213 -11.95 25.95 -22.40
CA GLY A 213 -12.40 24.79 -21.63
C GLY A 213 -12.70 23.60 -22.53
N ARG A 214 -11.66 22.88 -22.96
CA ARG A 214 -11.81 21.68 -23.80
C ARG A 214 -10.73 20.65 -23.57
N GLY A 215 -11.04 19.41 -23.95
CA GLY A 215 -10.11 18.28 -23.91
C GLY A 215 -10.20 17.48 -22.61
N ARG A 216 -9.56 16.31 -22.64
CA ARG A 216 -9.65 15.29 -21.58
C ARG A 216 -9.18 15.79 -20.21
N ASP A 217 -8.12 16.59 -20.17
CA ASP A 217 -7.63 17.12 -18.89
C ASP A 217 -8.55 18.22 -18.35
N TRP A 218 -9.19 19.02 -19.19
CA TRP A 218 -10.20 19.97 -18.71
C TRP A 218 -11.41 19.25 -18.09
N GLU A 219 -11.90 18.18 -18.72
CA GLU A 219 -12.98 17.33 -18.17
C GLU A 219 -12.57 16.74 -16.82
N ARG A 220 -11.37 16.16 -16.74
CA ARG A 220 -10.81 15.59 -15.51
C ARG A 220 -10.62 16.64 -14.41
N ALA A 221 -10.19 17.86 -14.74
CA ALA A 221 -10.07 18.94 -13.78
C ALA A 221 -11.42 19.23 -13.11
N ASN A 222 -12.49 19.29 -13.91
CA ASN A 222 -13.85 19.49 -13.40
C ASN A 222 -14.33 18.31 -12.55
N GLU A 223 -14.10 17.06 -12.98
CA GLU A 223 -14.43 15.85 -12.20
C GLU A 223 -13.76 15.85 -10.82
N MET A 224 -12.51 16.33 -10.76
CA MET A 224 -11.73 16.45 -9.52
C MET A 224 -12.00 17.73 -8.73
N ASN A 225 -12.94 18.58 -9.20
CA ASN A 225 -13.23 19.91 -8.62
C ASN A 225 -11.98 20.80 -8.49
N ILE A 226 -11.04 20.68 -9.44
CA ILE A 226 -9.87 21.55 -9.55
C ILE A 226 -10.33 22.88 -10.17
N PRO A 227 -10.04 24.03 -9.55
CA PRO A 227 -10.33 25.33 -10.14
C PRO A 227 -9.71 25.50 -11.54
N VAL A 228 -10.56 25.78 -12.53
CA VAL A 228 -10.15 26.09 -13.91
C VAL A 228 -10.08 27.60 -14.11
N VAL A 229 -8.88 28.17 -14.15
CA VAL A 229 -8.66 29.62 -14.18
C VAL A 229 -7.87 30.05 -15.41
N ARG A 230 -7.95 31.35 -15.71
CA ARG A 230 -7.12 31.98 -16.75
C ARG A 230 -5.69 32.27 -16.22
N PRO A 231 -4.68 32.40 -17.10
CA PRO A 231 -3.29 32.65 -16.70
C PRO A 231 -3.07 33.90 -15.83
N GLU A 232 -3.90 34.93 -15.99
CA GLU A 232 -3.84 36.19 -15.25
C GLU A 232 -4.03 35.98 -13.73
N TRP A 233 -4.55 34.82 -13.30
CA TRP A 233 -4.62 34.46 -11.89
C TRP A 233 -3.23 34.29 -11.26
N ILE A 234 -2.31 33.61 -11.96
CA ILE A 234 -0.93 33.42 -11.49
C ILE A 234 -0.20 34.77 -11.43
N GLU A 235 -0.34 35.60 -12.47
CA GLU A 235 0.21 36.96 -12.49
C GLU A 235 -0.37 37.83 -11.36
N GLY A 236 -1.64 37.61 -11.00
CA GLY A 236 -2.27 38.22 -9.85
C GLY A 236 -1.66 37.78 -8.53
N CYS A 237 -1.45 36.47 -8.33
CA CYS A 237 -0.78 35.92 -7.15
C CYS A 237 0.64 36.47 -7.02
N GLU A 238 1.37 36.52 -8.13
CA GLU A 238 2.72 37.07 -8.22
C GLU A 238 2.76 38.54 -7.80
N ARG A 239 1.93 39.37 -8.43
CA ARG A 239 1.90 40.82 -8.18
C ARG A 239 1.55 41.17 -6.73
N GLU A 240 0.61 40.43 -6.15
CA GLU A 240 0.13 40.68 -4.79
C GLU A 240 1.01 39.99 -3.73
N GLY A 241 1.95 39.13 -4.14
CA GLY A 241 2.82 38.36 -3.24
C GLY A 241 2.07 37.38 -2.33
N LYS A 242 0.86 36.96 -2.71
CA LYS A 242 -0.01 36.09 -1.90
C LYS A 242 -1.06 35.39 -2.74
N LEU A 243 -1.62 34.31 -2.19
CA LEU A 243 -2.69 33.57 -2.81
C LEU A 243 -3.94 34.46 -2.91
N ILE A 244 -4.45 34.67 -4.12
CA ILE A 244 -5.67 35.44 -4.36
C ILE A 244 -6.84 34.54 -4.75
N GLY A 245 -8.07 35.03 -4.53
CA GLY A 245 -9.29 34.28 -4.85
C GLY A 245 -9.44 34.02 -6.36
N VAL A 246 -9.80 32.78 -6.70
CA VAL A 246 -9.93 32.31 -8.09
C VAL A 246 -11.16 32.82 -8.84
N ARG A 247 -12.22 33.24 -8.12
CA ARG A 247 -13.55 33.53 -8.71
C ARG A 247 -13.54 34.54 -9.86
N GLY A 248 -12.70 35.57 -9.78
CA GLY A 248 -12.58 36.59 -10.84
C GLY A 248 -11.89 36.09 -12.10
N TYR A 249 -11.26 34.92 -12.05
CA TYR A 249 -10.38 34.38 -13.08
C TYR A 249 -10.91 33.10 -13.72
N TYR A 250 -12.10 32.62 -13.34
CA TYR A 250 -12.76 31.53 -14.06
C TYR A 250 -13.02 31.91 -15.53
N LEU A 251 -13.14 30.92 -16.41
CA LEU A 251 -13.27 31.13 -17.84
C LEU A 251 -14.53 31.94 -18.22
N ASP A 252 -15.60 31.75 -17.45
CA ASP A 252 -16.92 32.38 -17.54
C ASP A 252 -17.05 33.65 -16.69
N ALA A 253 -16.04 33.99 -15.88
CA ALA A 253 -16.05 35.19 -15.06
C ALA A 253 -16.03 36.46 -15.93
N ASN A 254 -16.85 37.44 -15.52
CA ASN A 254 -16.93 38.75 -16.18
C ASN A 254 -15.52 39.39 -16.24
N PRO A 255 -15.01 39.72 -17.45
CA PRO A 255 -13.67 40.30 -17.61
C PRO A 255 -13.44 41.56 -16.77
N LYS A 256 -14.49 42.34 -16.47
CA LYS A 256 -14.38 43.55 -15.63
C LYS A 256 -13.96 43.29 -14.19
N HIS A 257 -14.16 42.07 -13.69
CA HIS A 257 -13.74 41.68 -12.33
C HIS A 257 -12.29 41.19 -12.28
N ARG A 258 -11.62 41.07 -13.43
CA ARG A 258 -10.21 40.67 -13.50
C ARG A 258 -9.35 41.87 -13.14
N LYS A 259 -8.49 41.70 -12.14
CA LYS A 259 -7.39 42.62 -11.88
C LYS A 259 -6.24 42.29 -12.82
N ILE A 260 -6.30 42.84 -14.03
CA ILE A 260 -5.20 42.82 -15.00
C ILE A 260 -4.25 43.96 -14.59
N GLY A 261 -3.03 43.61 -14.19
CA GLY A 261 -2.03 44.59 -13.80
C GLY A 261 -1.31 45.14 -15.03
N SER A 262 -1.17 46.47 -15.12
CA SER A 262 -0.04 47.07 -15.84
C SER A 262 1.24 46.66 -15.11
N ASN A 263 2.16 46.01 -15.81
CA ASN A 263 3.42 45.52 -15.24
C ASN A 263 4.22 46.71 -14.66
N PRO A 264 4.41 46.84 -13.34
CA PRO A 264 5.27 47.89 -12.81
C PRO A 264 6.73 47.42 -12.98
N LYS A 265 7.47 48.12 -13.86
CA LYS A 265 8.88 47.95 -14.24
C LYS A 265 9.12 47.24 -15.58
N LEU A 266 8.74 47.93 -16.65
CA LEU A 266 9.65 48.12 -17.78
C LEU A 266 9.96 49.63 -17.81
N GLU A 267 10.95 50.06 -17.01
CA GLU A 267 11.62 51.32 -17.31
C GLU A 267 12.24 51.15 -18.69
N LYS A 268 11.73 51.92 -19.65
CA LYS A 268 12.33 52.00 -20.99
C LYS A 268 13.74 52.58 -20.84
N PRO A 269 14.72 52.11 -21.65
CA PRO A 269 16.00 52.78 -21.78
C PRO A 269 15.83 54.23 -22.31
#